data_AF-X8DK21-F1
#
_entry.id   AF-X8DK21-F1
#
_cell.length_a   1.000
_cell.length_b   1.000
_cell.length_c   1.000
_cell.angle_alpha   90.00
_cell.angle_beta   90.00
_cell.angle_gamma   90.00
#
_symmetry.space_group_name_H-M   'P 1'
#
loop_
_entity.id
_entity.type
_entity.pdbx_description
1 polymer ?
#
loop_
_entity_poly.entity_id
_entity_poly.type
_entity_poly.pdbx_seq_one_letter_code
_entity_poly.pdbx_strand_id
1 'polypeptide(L)'
;MGEATMSVVPGNLMTKVLHGEHDFRLYRPIEPGEVLTVRAKPIGISGKDSGVVVTTLAETRGYRGDLVNEQYFVGFFRGGCSTAPSVSQARPHLRRVLAQPRSGPDSGATLR
;
A
#
# COMPACT_ATOMS: atom_id res chain seq x y z
N MET A 1 -4.53 -4.44 7.16
CA MET A 1 -4.07 -3.74 5.93
C MET A 1 -4.40 -2.26 5.96
N GLY A 2 -5.67 -1.85 6.12
CA GLY A 2 -6.04 -0.42 6.19
C GLY A 2 -5.26 0.36 7.26
N GLU A 3 -5.17 -0.17 8.48
CA GLU A 3 -4.34 0.38 9.56
C GLU A 3 -2.88 0.57 9.14
N ALA A 4 -2.26 -0.47 8.56
CA ALA A 4 -0.88 -0.42 8.09
C ALA A 4 -0.65 0.62 6.99
N THR A 5 -1.59 0.78 6.05
CA THR A 5 -1.51 1.83 5.02
C THR A 5 -1.64 3.23 5.65
N MET A 6 -2.53 3.39 6.63
CA MET A 6 -2.79 4.67 7.28
C MET A 6 -1.66 5.11 8.22
N SER A 7 -0.86 4.18 8.76
CA SER A 7 0.19 4.48 9.73
C SER A 7 1.34 5.34 9.17
N VAL A 8 1.50 5.37 7.85
CA VAL A 8 2.53 6.17 7.15
C VAL A 8 1.98 7.47 6.57
N VAL A 9 0.71 7.81 6.83
CA VAL A 9 0.06 9.00 6.27
C VAL A 9 -0.44 9.94 7.37
N PRO A 10 -0.21 11.26 7.26
CA PRO A 10 -0.79 12.25 8.15
C PRO A 10 -2.31 12.12 8.33
N GLY A 11 -2.79 12.30 9.56
CA GLY A 11 -4.21 12.15 9.91
C GLY A 11 -5.17 13.03 9.07
N ASN A 12 -4.72 14.23 8.67
CA ASN A 12 -5.52 15.14 7.84
C ASN A 12 -5.75 14.65 6.39
N LEU A 13 -5.04 13.61 5.95
CA LEU A 13 -5.23 12.99 4.64
C LEU A 13 -6.05 11.69 4.71
N MET A 14 -6.32 11.12 5.88
CA MET A 14 -6.97 9.81 6.03
C MET A 14 -8.36 9.75 5.37
N THR A 15 -9.13 10.83 5.40
CA THR A 15 -10.46 10.94 4.76
C THR A 15 -10.38 11.19 3.25
N LYS A 16 -9.19 11.42 2.71
CA LYS A 16 -8.94 11.72 1.29
C LYS A 16 -8.37 10.53 0.52
N VAL A 17 -8.36 9.34 1.13
CA VAL A 17 -7.88 8.10 0.52
C VAL A 17 -8.84 7.61 -0.56
N LEU A 18 -8.27 7.15 -1.67
CA LEU A 18 -8.93 6.40 -2.72
C LEU A 18 -8.34 4.99 -2.77
N HIS A 19 -9.21 4.01 -2.95
CA HIS A 19 -8.83 2.62 -3.18
C HIS A 19 -8.29 2.50 -4.62
N GLY A 20 -7.02 2.13 -4.76
CA GLY A 20 -6.34 1.96 -6.04
C GLY A 20 -6.33 0.51 -6.51
N GLU A 21 -5.24 0.12 -7.16
CA GLU A 21 -5.03 -1.28 -7.57
C GLU A 21 -4.96 -2.21 -6.34
N HIS A 22 -5.58 -3.38 -6.44
CA HIS A 22 -5.52 -4.42 -5.41
C HIS A 22 -5.37 -5.78 -6.08
N ASP A 23 -4.21 -6.40 -5.88
CA ASP A 23 -3.86 -7.69 -6.48
C ASP A 23 -3.70 -8.78 -5.41
N PHE A 24 -3.98 -10.03 -5.80
CA PHE A 24 -3.96 -11.21 -4.96
C PHE A 24 -3.16 -12.32 -5.63
N ARG A 25 -2.24 -12.93 -4.88
CA ARG A 25 -1.69 -14.23 -5.23
C ARG A 25 -2.17 -15.27 -4.24
N LEU A 26 -2.96 -16.22 -4.75
CA LEU A 26 -3.47 -17.36 -3.98
C LEU A 26 -2.48 -18.52 -4.09
N TYR A 27 -2.07 -19.07 -2.95
CA TYR A 27 -1.19 -20.23 -2.87
C TYR A 27 -1.97 -21.51 -2.57
N ARG A 28 -3.11 -21.39 -1.89
CA ARG A 28 -4.07 -22.47 -1.64
C ARG A 28 -5.47 -21.92 -1.29
N PRO A 29 -6.55 -22.72 -1.40
CA PRO A 29 -7.86 -22.34 -0.87
C PRO A 29 -7.82 -22.17 0.66
N ILE A 30 -8.77 -21.41 1.21
CA ILE A 30 -9.06 -21.37 2.65
C ILE A 30 -10.08 -22.48 2.95
N GLU A 31 -9.83 -23.27 3.98
CA GLU A 31 -10.75 -24.32 4.41
C GLU A 31 -11.74 -23.82 5.48
N PRO A 32 -12.98 -24.34 5.53
CA PRO A 32 -13.94 -23.98 6.57
C PRO A 32 -13.39 -24.21 7.98
N GLY A 33 -13.56 -23.23 8.86
CA GLY A 33 -13.12 -23.29 10.25
C GLY A 33 -11.63 -23.00 10.48
N GLU A 34 -10.87 -22.67 9.44
CA GLU A 34 -9.47 -22.28 9.61
C GLU A 34 -9.30 -20.98 10.40
N VAL A 35 -8.32 -21.00 11.31
CA VAL A 35 -7.81 -19.79 11.95
C VAL A 35 -6.71 -19.21 11.08
N LEU A 36 -6.93 -17.99 10.61
CA LEU A 36 -6.00 -17.24 9.78
C LEU A 36 -5.40 -16.07 10.55
N THR A 37 -4.14 -15.77 10.28
CA THR A 37 -3.47 -14.57 10.75
C THR A 37 -3.04 -13.72 9.57
N VAL A 38 -3.16 -12.40 9.71
CA VAL A 38 -2.77 -11.45 8.66
C VAL A 38 -1.73 -10.50 9.23
N ARG A 39 -0.62 -10.35 8.50
CA ARG A 39 0.39 -9.31 8.76
C ARG A 39 0.47 -8.41 7.57
N ALA A 40 0.49 -7.09 7.80
CA ALA A 40 0.59 -6.12 6.73
C ALA A 40 1.67 -5.09 7.02
N LYS A 41 2.33 -4.60 5.98
CA LYS A 41 3.32 -3.53 6.06
C LYS A 41 3.30 -2.68 4.79
N PRO A 42 3.44 -1.35 4.89
CA PRO A 42 3.79 -0.52 3.74
C PRO A 42 5.12 -1.01 3.16
N ILE A 43 5.16 -1.17 1.84
CA ILE A 43 6.34 -1.59 1.07
C ILE A 43 6.73 -0.57 0.01
N GLY A 44 5.97 0.52 -0.10
CA GLY A 44 6.32 1.63 -0.95
C GLY A 44 5.49 2.87 -0.74
N ILE A 45 6.11 4.02 -1.01
CA ILE A 45 5.51 5.35 -0.99
C ILE A 45 6.03 6.10 -2.21
N SER A 46 5.15 6.70 -3.00
CA SER A 46 5.52 7.53 -4.14
C SER A 46 4.68 8.81 -4.17
N GLY A 47 5.35 9.95 -4.29
CA GLY A 47 4.70 11.22 -4.55
C GLY A 47 4.21 11.34 -6.00
N LYS A 48 3.14 12.12 -6.18
CA LYS A 48 2.60 12.62 -7.46
C LYS A 48 2.16 14.07 -7.23
N ASP A 49 2.08 14.86 -8.30
CA ASP A 49 1.61 16.26 -8.22
C ASP A 49 0.21 16.38 -7.57
N SER A 50 -0.63 15.35 -7.73
CA SER A 50 -2.00 15.31 -7.22
C SER A 50 -2.15 14.60 -5.86
N GLY A 51 -1.10 14.01 -5.31
CA GLY A 51 -1.18 13.26 -4.05
C GLY A 51 -0.08 12.23 -3.84
N VAL A 52 -0.29 11.33 -2.88
CA VAL A 52 0.68 10.30 -2.50
C VAL A 52 0.10 8.92 -2.72
N VAL A 53 0.89 8.02 -3.28
CA VAL A 53 0.57 6.61 -3.45
C VAL A 53 1.29 5.81 -2.36
N VAL A 54 0.58 4.97 -1.63
CA VAL A 54 1.13 4.00 -0.67
C VAL A 54 0.84 2.59 -1.18
N THR A 55 1.87 1.76 -1.28
CA THR A 55 1.75 0.33 -1.58
C THR A 55 1.94 -0.48 -0.30
N THR A 56 0.99 -1.35 0.00
CA THR A 56 0.98 -2.18 1.21
C THR A 56 0.94 -3.66 0.83
N LEU A 57 1.85 -4.45 1.39
CA LEU A 57 1.81 -5.91 1.33
C LEU A 57 1.00 -6.41 2.52
N ALA A 58 0.11 -7.37 2.30
CA ALA A 58 -0.38 -8.23 3.37
C ALA A 58 -0.14 -9.70 3.05
N GLU A 59 0.25 -10.45 4.06
CA GLU A 59 0.37 -11.90 4.03
C GLU A 59 -0.71 -12.50 4.91
N THR A 60 -1.49 -13.42 4.35
CA THR A 60 -2.45 -14.24 5.11
C THR A 60 -1.85 -15.62 5.29
N ARG A 61 -1.77 -16.08 6.54
CA ARG A 61 -1.19 -17.38 6.89
C ARG A 61 -2.17 -18.22 7.71
N GLY A 62 -2.16 -19.53 7.47
CA GLY A 62 -2.86 -20.49 8.30
C GLY A 62 -2.22 -20.62 9.68
N TYR A 63 -2.87 -21.34 10.59
CA TYR A 63 -2.38 -21.56 11.96
C TYR A 63 -1.01 -22.24 12.02
N ARG A 64 -0.64 -23.00 10.98
CA ARG A 64 0.68 -23.67 10.87
C ARG A 64 1.74 -22.77 10.24
N GLY A 65 1.39 -21.52 9.90
CA GLY A 65 2.28 -20.56 9.24
C GLY A 65 2.36 -20.71 7.72
N ASP A 66 1.63 -21.66 7.13
CA ASP A 66 1.50 -21.85 5.69
C ASP A 66 0.91 -20.60 5.03
N LEU A 67 1.50 -20.17 3.92
CA LEU A 67 1.05 -18.99 3.19
C LEU A 67 -0.21 -19.33 2.40
N VAL A 68 -1.30 -18.62 2.69
CA VAL A 68 -2.59 -18.78 2.00
C VAL A 68 -2.66 -17.83 0.81
N ASN A 69 -2.39 -16.55 1.06
CA ASN A 69 -2.32 -15.54 0.02
C ASN A 69 -1.36 -14.41 0.39
N GLU A 70 -0.88 -13.73 -0.65
CA GLU A 70 -0.28 -12.41 -0.57
C GLU A 70 -1.19 -11.40 -1.28
N GLN A 71 -1.27 -10.20 -0.74
CA GLN A 71 -2.08 -9.11 -1.26
C GLN A 71 -1.22 -7.86 -1.43
N TYR A 72 -1.33 -7.22 -2.59
CA TYR A 72 -0.69 -5.94 -2.87
C TYR A 72 -1.78 -4.91 -3.03
N PHE A 73 -1.87 -4.00 -2.07
CA PHE A 73 -2.87 -2.94 -2.07
C PHE A 73 -2.23 -1.59 -2.33
N VAL A 74 -2.89 -0.77 -3.14
CA VAL A 74 -2.49 0.59 -3.45
C VAL A 74 -3.53 1.56 -2.89
N GLY A 75 -3.12 2.43 -1.96
CA GLY A 75 -3.90 3.57 -1.50
C GLY A 75 -3.40 4.86 -2.13
N PHE A 76 -4.30 5.72 -2.62
CA PHE A 76 -3.95 7.04 -3.13
C PHE A 76 -4.58 8.15 -2.28
N PHE A 77 -3.73 8.99 -1.70
CA PHE A 77 -4.12 10.07 -0.79
C PHE A 77 -4.02 11.42 -1.50
N ARG A 78 -5.16 12.02 -1.82
CA ARG A 78 -5.23 13.28 -2.58
C ARG A 78 -4.69 14.47 -1.78
N GLY A 79 -3.91 15.32 -2.46
CA GLY A 79 -3.38 16.57 -1.89
C GLY A 79 -2.26 16.38 -0.86
N GLY A 80 -1.70 15.18 -0.73
CA GLY A 80 -0.46 14.95 0.00
C GLY A 80 0.77 15.26 -0.85
N CYS A 81 1.87 15.61 -0.21
CA CYS A 81 3.19 15.71 -0.84
C CYS A 81 4.15 14.74 -0.15
N SER A 82 5.01 14.07 -0.92
CA SER A 82 6.08 13.22 -0.38
C SER A 82 7.42 13.88 -0.67
N THR A 83 8.20 14.15 0.37
CA THR A 83 9.59 14.62 0.24
C THR A 83 10.58 13.45 0.15
N ALA A 84 10.13 12.23 0.47
CA ALA A 84 10.94 11.03 0.37
C ALA A 84 11.04 10.54 -1.08
N PRO A 85 12.22 10.03 -1.51
CA PRO A 85 12.36 9.41 -2.83
C PRO A 85 11.40 8.23 -2.96
N SER A 86 10.84 8.04 -4.16
CA SER A 86 9.91 6.94 -4.42
C SER A 86 10.61 5.60 -4.20
N VAL A 87 10.23 4.89 -3.15
CA VAL A 87 10.65 3.52 -2.88
C VAL A 87 9.43 2.63 -3.11
N SER A 88 9.60 1.56 -3.90
CA SER A 88 8.56 0.54 -4.04
C SER A 88 9.20 -0.82 -4.24
N GLN A 89 8.87 -1.77 -3.36
CA GLN A 89 9.12 -3.19 -3.57
C GLN A 89 7.95 -3.87 -4.30
N ALA A 90 7.43 -3.22 -5.34
CA ALA A 90 6.36 -3.79 -6.16
C ALA A 90 6.83 -5.05 -6.89
N ARG A 91 5.94 -6.04 -7.00
CA ARG A 91 6.18 -7.16 -7.91
C ARG A 91 6.19 -6.68 -9.38
N PRO A 92 6.89 -7.35 -10.29
CA PRO A 92 7.06 -6.90 -11.68
C PRO A 92 5.77 -6.63 -12.48
N HIS A 93 4.64 -7.26 -12.11
CA HIS A 93 3.33 -7.03 -12.76
C HIS A 93 2.54 -5.86 -12.17
N LEU A 94 2.88 -5.39 -10.96
CA LEU A 94 2.28 -4.23 -10.30
C LEU A 94 2.90 -2.93 -10.86
N ARG A 95 2.94 -2.80 -12.19
CA ARG A 95 3.72 -1.78 -12.91
C ARG A 95 2.94 -0.52 -13.27
N ARG A 96 1.63 -0.43 -12.99
CA ARG A 96 0.78 0.63 -13.56
C ARG A 96 0.58 1.89 -12.74
N VAL A 97 1.05 1.94 -11.48
CA VAL A 97 0.87 3.15 -10.64
C VAL A 97 2.17 3.95 -10.41
N LEU A 98 3.35 3.40 -10.73
CA LEU A 98 4.67 3.93 -10.33
C LEU A 98 5.38 4.86 -11.34
N ALA A 99 4.78 5.21 -12.48
CA ALA A 99 5.38 6.13 -13.46
C ALA A 99 4.75 7.54 -13.30
N GLN A 100 5.42 8.68 -13.11
CA GLN A 100 6.80 9.15 -12.96
C GLN A 100 6.74 10.41 -12.04
N PRO A 101 7.78 10.80 -11.29
CA PRO A 101 7.80 12.11 -10.64
C PRO A 101 8.02 13.23 -11.66
N ARG A 102 7.23 14.30 -11.61
CA ARG A 102 7.55 15.60 -12.22
C ARG A 102 7.65 16.64 -11.10
N SER A 103 8.61 17.53 -11.21
CA SER A 103 8.92 18.55 -10.20
C SER A 103 7.89 19.68 -10.24
N GLY A 104 7.09 19.83 -9.19
CA GLY A 104 6.19 20.96 -8.92
C GLY A 104 6.42 21.53 -7.51
N PRO A 105 6.04 22.79 -7.24
CA PRO A 105 6.54 23.55 -6.09
C PRO A 105 5.97 23.06 -4.75
N ASP A 106 6.87 22.99 -3.76
CA ASP A 106 6.64 22.51 -2.39
C ASP A 106 5.63 23.36 -1.61
N SER A 107 4.49 22.75 -1.26
CA SER A 107 3.71 23.09 -0.07
C SER A 107 2.76 21.94 0.25
N GLY A 108 3.17 21.05 1.15
CA GLY A 108 2.31 19.95 1.61
C GLY A 108 2.91 19.17 2.78
N ALA A 109 2.05 18.77 3.72
CA ALA A 109 2.41 18.06 4.94
C ALA A 109 3.22 16.78 4.65
N THR A 110 4.33 16.63 5.38
CA THR A 110 5.35 15.59 5.18
C THR A 110 4.97 14.26 5.82
N LEU A 111 5.18 13.16 5.09
CA LEU A 111 5.03 11.78 5.58
C LEU A 111 6.20 11.45 6.56
N ARG A 112 5.97 10.59 7.55
CA ARG A 112 7.00 10.08 8.46
C ARG A 112 7.46 8.70 8.04
#